data_AF-A0A2M7QG86-F1
#
_entry.id   AF-A0A2M7QG86-F1
#
_cell.length_a   1.000
_cell.length_b   1.000
_cell.length_c   1.000
_cell.angle_alpha   90.00
_cell.angle_beta   90.00
_cell.angle_gamma   90.00
#
_symmetry.space_group_name_H-M   'P 1'
#
loop_
_entity.id
_entity.type
_entity.pdbx_description
1 polymer ?
#
loop_
_entity_poly.entity_id
_entity_poly.type
_entity_poly.pdbx_seq_one_letter_code
_entity_poly.pdbx_strand_id
1 'polypeptide(L)'
;MIGFLILSLAVAFTIPFTSQMLISQINNSGIAYFLEAIVNDFHSFLNFWQEFILAILESLPIVGLLVFAVSLEAFIFTFRLFLREKNFKDQLGRQRFAFKI
;
A
#
# COMPACT_ATOMS: atom_id res chain seq x y z
N MET A 1 -10.05 18.90 13.25
CA MET A 1 -10.10 18.97 11.76
C MET A 1 -8.73 19.16 11.12
N ILE A 2 -7.98 20.24 11.36
CA ILE A 2 -6.67 20.47 10.71
C ILE A 2 -5.67 19.33 11.02
N GLY A 3 -5.62 18.86 12.26
CA GLY A 3 -4.75 17.72 12.64
C GLY A 3 -5.04 16.42 11.86
N PHE A 4 -6.31 16.10 11.61
CA PHE A 4 -6.70 14.91 10.83
C PHE A 4 -6.39 15.06 9.33
N LEU A 5 -6.56 16.27 8.79
CA LEU A 5 -6.15 16.59 7.41
C LEU A 5 -4.64 16.49 7.23
N ILE A 6 -3.87 16.99 8.19
CA ILE A 6 -2.40 16.89 8.19
C ILE A 6 -1.95 15.43 8.29
N LEU A 7 -2.56 14.64 9.18
CA LEU A 7 -2.30 13.20 9.28
C LEU A 7 -2.62 12.48 7.97
N SER A 8 -3.76 12.77 7.34
CA SER A 8 -4.12 12.15 6.06
C SER A 8 -3.16 12.53 4.93
N LEU A 9 -2.68 13.77 4.89
CA LEU A 9 -1.68 14.20 3.91
C LEU A 9 -0.32 13.55 4.17
N ALA A 10 0.10 13.44 5.43
CA ALA A 10 1.36 12.82 5.81
C ALA A 10 1.37 11.33 5.44
N VAL A 11 0.26 10.62 5.65
CA VAL A 11 0.12 9.23 5.23
C VAL A 11 0.04 9.13 3.69
N ALA A 12 -0.63 10.06 3.01
CA ALA A 12 -0.62 10.10 1.55
C ALA A 12 0.79 10.27 0.96
N PHE A 13 1.66 11.04 1.62
CA PHE A 13 3.06 11.22 1.22
C PHE A 13 3.94 9.99 1.44
N THR A 14 3.58 9.12 2.40
CA THR A 14 4.35 7.89 2.66
C THR A 14 4.03 6.76 1.68
N ILE A 15 2.88 6.79 1.00
CA ILE A 15 2.50 5.80 -0.03
C ILE A 15 3.45 5.80 -1.25
N PRO A 16 3.77 6.93 -1.91
CA PRO A 16 4.71 6.94 -3.04
C PRO A 16 6.13 6.59 -2.63
N PHE A 17 6.52 6.91 -1.39
CA PHE A 17 7.84 6.56 -0.85
C PHE A 17 7.94 5.05 -0.58
N THR A 18 6.94 4.47 0.07
CA THR A 18 6.90 3.03 0.37
C THR A 18 6.74 2.20 -0.90
N SER A 19 6.03 2.67 -1.92
CA SER A 19 5.92 1.98 -3.20
C SER A 19 7.24 1.99 -3.99
N GLN A 20 7.98 3.10 -4.01
CA GLN A 20 9.32 3.15 -4.63
C GLN A 20 10.31 2.21 -3.92
N MET A 21 10.26 2.17 -2.59
CA MET A 21 11.06 1.25 -1.80
C MET A 21 10.72 -0.22 -2.12
N LEU A 22 9.43 -0.54 -2.30
CA LEU A 22 8.98 -1.88 -2.67
C LEU A 22 9.44 -2.27 -4.09
N ILE A 23 9.31 -1.37 -5.06
CA ILE A 23 9.76 -1.57 -6.44
C ILE A 23 11.29 -1.78 -6.49
N SER A 24 12.04 -0.98 -5.73
CA SER A 24 13.51 -1.11 -5.63
C SER A 24 13.91 -2.49 -5.06
N GLN A 25 13.21 -2.95 -4.02
CA GLN A 25 13.48 -4.28 -3.48
C GLN A 25 13.07 -5.39 -4.45
N ILE A 26 11.95 -5.27 -5.17
CA ILE A 26 11.54 -6.24 -6.19
C ILE A 26 12.57 -6.31 -7.33
N ASN A 27 13.07 -5.17 -7.80
CA ASN A 27 14.09 -5.14 -8.85
C ASN A 27 15.42 -5.78 -8.39
N ASN A 28 15.78 -5.64 -7.11
CA ASN A 28 16.96 -6.30 -6.55
C ASN A 28 16.73 -7.76 -6.14
N SER A 29 15.47 -8.22 -6.07
CA SER A 29 15.10 -9.55 -5.55
C SER A 29 15.20 -10.70 -6.55
N GLY A 30 15.61 -10.43 -7.80
CA GLY A 30 15.74 -11.48 -8.82
C GLY A 30 14.42 -11.97 -9.43
N ILE A 31 13.26 -11.48 -8.96
CA ILE A 31 11.93 -11.86 -9.48
C ILE A 31 11.77 -11.56 -10.98
N ALA A 32 12.39 -10.49 -11.48
CA ALA A 32 12.39 -10.18 -12.91
C ALA A 32 13.14 -11.24 -13.73
N TYR A 33 14.28 -11.71 -13.24
CA TYR A 33 15.04 -12.80 -13.86
C TYR A 33 14.27 -14.12 -13.85
N PHE A 34 13.44 -14.35 -12.82
CA PHE A 34 12.54 -15.51 -12.78
C PHE A 34 11.49 -15.48 -13.90
N LEU A 35 10.84 -14.33 -14.11
CA LEU A 35 9.88 -14.16 -15.21
C LEU A 35 10.54 -14.30 -16.58
N GLU A 36 11.76 -13.79 -16.72
CA GLU A 36 12.54 -13.91 -17.96
C GLU A 36 12.94 -15.37 -18.23
N ALA A 37 13.35 -16.12 -17.20
CA ALA A 37 13.70 -17.54 -17.32
C ALA A 37 12.50 -18.41 -17.74
N ILE A 38 11.28 -18.12 -17.25
CA ILE A 38 10.07 -18.83 -17.66
C ILE A 38 9.81 -18.67 -19.16
N VAL A 39 10.01 -17.46 -19.70
CA VAL A 39 9.68 -17.13 -21.09
C VAL A 39 10.76 -17.63 -22.05
N ASN A 40 12.03 -17.48 -21.67
CA ASN A 40 13.17 -17.72 -22.57
C ASN A 40 13.77 -19.13 -22.45
N ASP A 41 13.70 -19.77 -21.28
CA ASP A 41 14.25 -21.12 -21.09
C ASP A 41 13.44 -21.92 -20.06
N PHE A 42 12.24 -22.32 -20.49
CA PHE A 42 11.30 -23.09 -19.67
C PHE A 42 11.86 -24.45 -19.23
N HIS A 43 12.81 -25.03 -19.97
CA HIS A 43 13.42 -26.31 -19.60
C HIS A 43 14.38 -26.14 -18.43
N SER A 44 15.25 -25.12 -18.47
CA SER A 44 16.09 -24.76 -17.32
C SER A 44 15.25 -24.34 -16.11
N PHE A 45 14.15 -23.61 -16.34
CA PHE A 45 13.20 -23.27 -15.29
C PHE A 45 12.65 -24.52 -14.57
N LEU A 46 12.18 -25.53 -15.31
CA LEU A 46 11.64 -26.76 -14.72
C LEU A 46 12.70 -27.60 -13.97
N ASN A 47 13.98 -27.46 -14.29
CA ASN A 47 15.04 -28.15 -13.56
C ASN A 47 15.41 -27.45 -12.24
N PHE A 48 15.27 -26.12 -12.18
CA PHE A 48 15.68 -25.32 -11.02
C PHE A 48 14.50 -24.61 -10.32
N TRP A 49 13.25 -24.97 -10.62
CA TRP A 49 12.06 -24.26 -10.12
C TRP A 49 12.03 -24.15 -8.58
N GLN A 50 12.58 -25.15 -7.88
CA GLN A 50 12.67 -25.18 -6.42
C GLN A 50 13.67 -24.14 -5.90
N GLU A 51 14.87 -24.09 -6.46
CA GLU A 51 15.92 -23.10 -6.16
C GLU A 51 15.39 -21.69 -6.43
N PHE A 52 14.65 -21.51 -7.52
CA PHE A 52 14.03 -20.23 -7.85
C PHE A 52 12.95 -19.81 -6.84
N ILE A 53 12.06 -20.70 -6.43
CA ILE A 53 11.06 -20.39 -5.39
C ILE A 53 11.77 -20.04 -4.07
N LEU A 54 12.85 -20.76 -3.73
CA LEU A 54 13.64 -20.48 -2.54
C LEU A 54 14.26 -19.07 -2.60
N ALA A 55 14.88 -18.74 -3.73
CA ALA A 55 15.50 -17.44 -3.96
C ALA A 55 14.45 -16.31 -3.90
N ILE A 56 13.25 -16.51 -4.47
CA ILE A 56 12.14 -15.56 -4.37
C ILE A 56 11.68 -15.40 -2.92
N LEU A 57 11.60 -16.50 -2.15
CA LEU A 57 11.21 -16.44 -0.75
C LEU A 57 12.24 -15.70 0.12
N GLU A 58 13.52 -15.91 -0.18
CA GLU A 58 14.65 -15.31 0.53
C GLU A 58 14.83 -13.82 0.19
N SER A 59 14.56 -13.47 -1.07
CA SER A 59 14.62 -12.10 -1.57
C SER A 59 13.32 -11.32 -1.40
N LEU A 60 12.26 -11.98 -0.90
CA LEU A 60 10.95 -11.37 -0.73
C LEU A 60 11.08 -10.17 0.22
N PRO A 61 10.64 -8.98 -0.19
CA PRO A 61 10.75 -7.78 0.64
C PRO A 61 9.67 -7.77 1.73
N ILE A 62 9.69 -8.77 2.63
CA ILE A 62 8.70 -8.96 3.69
C ILE A 62 8.57 -7.69 4.54
N VAL A 63 9.71 -7.08 4.89
CA VAL A 63 9.74 -5.83 5.65
C VAL A 63 9.10 -4.69 4.85
N GLY A 64 9.39 -4.58 3.54
CA GLY A 64 8.77 -3.58 2.68
C GLY A 64 7.26 -3.77 2.55
N LEU A 65 6.81 -5.02 2.39
CA LEU A 65 5.39 -5.39 2.34
C LEU A 65 4.66 -5.08 3.64
N LEU A 66 5.25 -5.40 4.79
CA LEU A 66 4.68 -5.09 6.11
C LEU A 66 4.55 -3.58 6.33
N VAL A 67 5.59 -2.82 6.04
CA VAL A 67 5.57 -1.35 6.16
C VAL A 67 4.50 -0.77 5.24
N PHE A 68 4.42 -1.22 3.98
CA PHE A 68 3.40 -0.78 3.04
C PHE A 68 1.98 -1.11 3.52
N ALA A 69 1.76 -2.34 4.01
CA ALA A 69 0.46 -2.77 4.53
C ALA A 69 -0.01 -1.94 5.72
N VAL A 70 0.87 -1.69 6.70
CA VAL A 70 0.57 -0.84 7.87
C VAL A 70 0.29 0.60 7.44
N SER A 71 1.08 1.15 6.52
CA SER A 71 0.83 2.50 5.97
C SER A 71 -0.53 2.59 5.28
N LEU A 72 -0.92 1.56 4.53
CA LEU A 72 -2.19 1.51 3.80
C LEU A 72 -3.37 1.37 4.76
N GLU A 73 -3.26 0.53 5.80
CA GLU A 73 -4.27 0.41 6.84
C GLU A 73 -4.47 1.73 7.60
N ALA A 74 -3.38 2.39 8.01
CA ALA A 74 -3.43 3.69 8.66
C ALA A 74 -4.07 4.76 7.77
N PHE A 75 -3.82 4.72 6.46
CA PHE A 75 -4.44 5.62 5.48
C PHE A 75 -5.95 5.41 5.42
N ILE A 76 -6.40 4.17 5.23
CA ILE A 76 -7.82 3.83 5.13
C ILE A 76 -8.54 4.21 6.43
N PHE A 77 -7.94 3.90 7.58
CA PHE A 77 -8.52 4.22 8.88
C PHE A 77 -8.72 5.73 9.05
N THR A 78 -7.68 6.51 8.76
CA THR A 78 -7.72 7.99 8.85
C THR A 78 -8.73 8.58 7.87
N PHE A 79 -8.76 8.07 6.64
CA PHE A 79 -9.68 8.52 5.60
C PHE A 79 -11.15 8.23 5.96
N ARG A 80 -11.42 7.03 6.49
CA ARG A 80 -12.77 6.64 6.93
C ARG A 80 -13.26 7.52 8.09
N LEU A 81 -12.38 7.84 9.03
CA LEU A 81 -12.67 8.75 10.15
C LEU A 81 -13.01 10.16 9.65
N PHE A 82 -12.23 10.66 8.70
CA PHE A 82 -12.46 11.97 8.08
C PHE A 82 -13.82 12.06 7.37
N LEU A 83 -14.20 11.04 6.59
CA LEU A 83 -15.50 10.98 5.92
C LEU A 83 -16.67 10.94 6.92
N ARG A 84 -16.53 10.19 8.02
CA ARG A 84 -17.55 10.10 9.07
C ARG A 84 -17.77 11.44 9.76
N GLU A 85 -16.69 12.15 10.10
CA GLU A 85 -16.77 13.47 10.74
C GLU A 85 -17.38 14.53 9.80
N LYS A 86 -17.04 14.48 8.50
CA LYS A 86 -17.64 15.35 7.48
C LYS A 86 -19.16 15.13 7.34
N ASN A 87 -19.59 13.87 7.25
CA ASN A 87 -21.02 13.54 7.17
C ASN A 87 -21.79 13.97 8.42
N PHE A 88 -21.18 13.87 9.60
CA PHE A 88 -21.81 14.33 10.84
C PHE A 88 -21.98 15.86 10.86
N LYS A 89 -20.97 16.62 10.42
CA LYS A 89 -21.07 18.08 10.30
C LYS A 89 -22.12 18.53 9.29
N ASP A 90 -22.24 17.85 8.16
CA ASP A 90 -23.26 18.15 7.15
C ASP A 90 -24.70 17.93 7.67
N GLN A 91 -24.91 16.89 8.47
CA GLN A 91 -26.20 16.64 9.12
C GLN A 91 -26.53 17.70 10.18
N LEU A 92 -25.54 18.10 10.99
CA LEU A 92 -25.73 19.13 12.02
C LEU A 92 -26.01 20.52 11.42
N GLY A 93 -25.39 20.83 10.28
CA GLY A 93 -25.65 22.06 9.51
C GLY A 93 -27.10 22.13 9.05
N ARG A 94 -27.62 21.04 8.44
CA ARG A 94 -29.02 20.97 7.98
C ARG A 94 -30.04 21.11 9.12
N GLN A 95 -29.78 20.50 10.27
CA GLN A 95 -30.64 20.62 11.46
C GLN A 95 -30.71 22.07 12.00
N ARG A 96 -29.58 22.80 11.99
CA ARG A 96 -29.55 24.22 12.38
C ARG A 96 -30.30 25.15 11.43
N PHE A 97 -30.36 24.82 10.14
CA PHE A 97 -31.18 25.58 9.18
C PHE A 97 -32.67 25.28 9.31
N ALA A 98 -33.03 24.02 9.62
CA ALA A 98 -34.42 23.63 9.84
C ALA A 98 -35.05 24.26 11.10
N PHE A 99 -34.27 24.52 12.14
CA PHE A 99 -34.74 25.17 13.37
C PHE A 99 -34.82 26.71 13.29
N LYS A 100 -34.40 27.30 12.18
CA LYS A 100 -34.33 28.76 11.97
C LYS A 100 -35.44 29.30 11.06
N ILE A 101 -36.39 28.44 10.68
CA ILE A 101 -37.63 28.73 9.94
C ILE A 101 -38.78 28.59 10.93
#